data_AF-A0A7X6PJH6-F1
#
_entry.id   AF-A0A7X6PJH6-F1
#
_cell.length_a   1.000
_cell.length_b   1.000
_cell.length_c   1.000
_cell.angle_alpha   90.00
_cell.angle_beta   90.00
_cell.angle_gamma   90.00
#
_symmetry.space_group_name_H-M   'P 1'
#
loop_
_entity.id
_entity.type
_entity.pdbx_description
1 polymer ?
#
loop_
_entity_poly.entity_id
_entity_poly.type
_entity_poly.pdbx_seq_one_letter_code
_entity_poly.pdbx_strand_id
1 'polypeptide(L)'
;MKKFNLSRRQWIGKVGQTTAAAAAITAFPAIAKNATGHVVIVGGGFGGATAARYVKRFNPAIKVTLIEPSKTFYTCPFSNMVLGGLRQIDQIAHNYNDLKAFGIEVIHDFVTAVDSDKKTVRLQSDNSISYDKLLLSPGIDFRWGAIEGYDEEASKLAPHAWKAGEQTTLLRKQLEAMPSNGKFVMVVPEGAFRCPPGPYERASMVAHYLKHNKPKAKLIILDAQDSFSKQGLFEQGWNTFYSDIIERVPFSLGGKVTRIDAKALEAETEFGDIIKADVLNVIPPQQAGLIAHEAGVANETLWVPIQANTFESQAIKDIYVVGDATIAAPMPKSGFSANTQAKVAAAAIVASLEGKEATRGHFANTCYSLIAPDYGISVAGAYTTEEGKMIERSGGVSPMDGDDAFRKREADYGADWYAAISLDIWGTKVQA
;
A
#
# COMPACT_ATOMS: atom_id res chain seq x y z
N MET A 1 -65.17 37.55 68.59
CA MET A 1 -63.99 36.85 68.04
C MET A 1 -64.02 36.91 66.51
N LYS A 2 -62.83 37.07 65.93
CA LYS A 2 -62.55 37.68 64.62
C LYS A 2 -62.90 36.78 63.42
N LYS A 3 -63.52 37.38 62.39
CA LYS A 3 -63.67 36.85 61.03
C LYS A 3 -62.34 36.96 60.29
N PHE A 4 -61.84 35.87 59.72
CA PHE A 4 -60.68 35.89 58.82
C PHE A 4 -61.16 36.02 57.36
N ASN A 5 -60.83 37.17 56.77
CA ASN A 5 -60.90 37.45 55.34
C ASN A 5 -59.61 36.92 54.68
N LEU A 6 -59.72 35.98 53.75
CA LEU A 6 -58.62 35.65 52.82
C LEU A 6 -58.96 36.24 51.45
N SER A 7 -58.07 37.09 50.94
CA SER A 7 -58.27 37.87 49.73
C SER A 7 -57.93 37.07 48.46
N ARG A 8 -58.60 37.44 47.36
CA ARG A 8 -58.48 36.92 45.99
C ARG A 8 -57.05 36.87 45.39
N ARG A 9 -56.02 37.39 46.05
CA ARG A 9 -54.63 37.44 45.53
C ARG A 9 -53.77 36.21 45.81
N GLN A 10 -54.23 35.26 46.62
CA GLN A 10 -53.46 34.03 46.91
C GLN A 10 -53.88 32.80 46.09
N TRP A 11 -54.89 32.90 45.23
CA TRP A 11 -55.36 31.77 44.42
C TRP A 11 -54.74 31.71 43.01
N ILE A 12 -54.15 32.81 42.52
CA ILE A 12 -53.54 32.88 41.17
C ILE A 12 -52.10 32.32 41.15
N GLY A 13 -51.46 32.11 42.31
CA GLY A 13 -50.08 31.61 42.39
C GLY A 13 -49.89 30.09 42.30
N LYS A 14 -50.96 29.28 42.21
CA LYS A 14 -50.86 27.81 42.27
C LYS A 14 -51.54 27.04 41.12
N VAL A 15 -51.98 27.72 40.07
CA VAL A 15 -52.57 27.06 38.87
C VAL A 15 -51.61 27.13 37.65
N GLY A 16 -50.43 27.75 37.79
CA GLY A 16 -49.48 27.94 36.68
C GLY A 16 -48.41 26.85 36.47
N GLN A 17 -48.57 25.63 37.00
CA GLN A 17 -47.51 24.59 36.93
C GLN A 17 -47.94 23.21 36.42
N THR A 18 -49.06 23.09 35.68
CA THR A 18 -49.52 21.77 35.18
C THR A 18 -49.94 21.75 33.71
N THR A 19 -49.36 22.58 32.85
CA THR A 19 -49.57 22.50 31.38
C THR A 19 -48.25 22.60 30.62
N ALA A 20 -47.44 21.54 30.68
CA ALA A 20 -46.34 21.32 29.74
C ALA A 20 -46.05 19.80 29.57
N ALA A 21 -47.09 18.96 29.52
CA ALA A 21 -46.94 17.51 29.36
C ALA A 21 -47.92 16.91 28.32
N ALA A 22 -48.19 17.63 27.23
CA ALA A 22 -49.03 17.13 26.13
C ALA A 22 -48.54 17.56 24.74
N ALA A 23 -47.23 17.69 24.57
CA ALA A 23 -46.58 17.58 23.26
C ALA A 23 -45.61 16.39 23.33
N ALA A 24 -46.17 15.19 23.49
CA ALA A 24 -45.49 13.99 23.06
C ALA A 24 -45.41 14.06 21.53
N ILE A 25 -44.43 14.85 21.05
CA ILE A 25 -43.93 14.73 19.70
C ILE A 25 -43.56 13.27 19.59
N THR A 26 -44.31 12.55 18.76
CA THR A 26 -43.93 11.27 18.22
C THR A 26 -42.58 11.46 17.54
N ALA A 27 -41.50 11.38 18.31
CA ALA A 27 -40.21 11.01 17.80
C ALA A 27 -40.41 9.57 17.35
N PHE A 28 -40.92 9.41 16.12
CA PHE A 28 -40.63 8.22 15.35
C PHE A 28 -39.13 8.02 15.52
N PRO A 29 -38.65 6.85 15.99
CA PRO A 29 -37.25 6.57 15.78
C PRO A 29 -37.07 6.78 14.28
N ALA A 30 -36.19 7.71 13.90
CA ALA A 30 -35.71 7.72 12.53
C ALA A 30 -35.18 6.31 12.35
N ILE A 31 -35.99 5.45 11.73
CA ILE A 31 -35.55 4.17 11.20
C ILE A 31 -34.35 4.62 10.40
N ALA A 32 -33.16 4.27 10.87
CA ALA A 32 -31.93 4.63 10.20
C ALA A 32 -32.14 4.14 8.78
N LYS A 33 -32.44 5.07 7.85
CA LYS A 33 -32.43 4.75 6.44
C LYS A 33 -30.99 4.32 6.25
N ASN A 34 -30.75 3.02 6.08
CA ASN A 34 -29.43 2.54 5.73
C ASN A 34 -29.00 3.41 4.57
N ALA A 35 -27.99 4.26 4.78
CA ALA A 35 -27.62 5.20 3.74
C ALA A 35 -27.26 4.38 2.51
N THR A 36 -28.03 4.59 1.45
CA THR A 36 -27.84 3.94 0.16
C THR A 36 -26.85 4.77 -0.63
N GLY A 37 -26.07 4.13 -1.49
CA GLY A 37 -25.17 4.82 -2.39
C GLY A 37 -24.36 3.83 -3.20
N HIS A 38 -23.64 4.34 -4.19
CA HIS A 38 -22.75 3.58 -5.04
C HIS A 38 -21.31 4.06 -4.85
N VAL A 39 -20.49 3.17 -4.28
CA VAL A 39 -19.05 3.36 -4.17
C VAL A 39 -18.36 2.59 -5.29
N VAL A 40 -17.65 3.31 -6.14
CA VAL A 40 -16.78 2.72 -7.16
C VAL A 40 -15.35 2.73 -6.66
N ILE A 41 -14.65 1.62 -6.82
CA ILE A 41 -13.28 1.42 -6.35
C ILE A 41 -12.41 1.00 -7.53
N VAL A 42 -11.29 1.69 -7.75
CA VAL A 42 -10.38 1.42 -8.86
C VAL A 42 -9.06 0.87 -8.33
N GLY A 43 -8.76 -0.39 -8.69
CA GLY A 43 -7.57 -1.14 -8.27
C GLY A 43 -7.86 -2.17 -7.19
N GLY A 44 -7.61 -3.45 -7.48
CA GLY A 44 -7.90 -4.60 -6.62
C GLY A 44 -6.74 -5.05 -5.73
N GLY A 45 -5.76 -4.19 -5.49
CA GLY A 45 -4.60 -4.48 -4.63
C GLY A 45 -4.88 -4.28 -3.14
N PHE A 46 -3.81 -4.13 -2.34
CA PHE A 46 -3.88 -4.02 -0.88
C PHE A 46 -4.87 -2.95 -0.39
N GLY A 47 -4.91 -1.78 -1.02
CA GLY A 47 -5.82 -0.70 -0.62
C GLY A 47 -7.26 -0.94 -1.11
N GLY A 48 -7.47 -1.04 -2.42
CA GLY A 48 -8.83 -1.08 -2.96
C GLY A 48 -9.63 -2.35 -2.61
N ALA A 49 -9.00 -3.54 -2.55
CA ALA A 49 -9.68 -4.74 -2.09
C ALA A 49 -10.08 -4.65 -0.60
N THR A 50 -9.21 -4.07 0.24
CA THR A 50 -9.55 -3.77 1.64
C THR A 50 -10.73 -2.81 1.72
N ALA A 51 -10.67 -1.69 0.97
CA ALA A 51 -11.73 -0.69 0.97
C ALA A 51 -13.07 -1.29 0.53
N ALA A 52 -13.08 -2.11 -0.53
CA ALA A 52 -14.29 -2.76 -1.02
C ALA A 52 -14.95 -3.63 0.06
N ARG A 53 -14.14 -4.47 0.73
CA ARG A 53 -14.60 -5.32 1.82
C ARG A 53 -15.13 -4.51 3.00
N TYR A 54 -14.40 -3.47 3.40
CA TYR A 54 -14.73 -2.71 4.60
C TYR A 54 -15.90 -1.74 4.41
N VAL A 55 -16.06 -1.12 3.24
CA VAL A 55 -17.28 -0.35 2.90
C VAL A 55 -18.50 -1.27 3.00
N LYS A 56 -18.44 -2.46 2.38
CA LYS A 56 -19.54 -3.43 2.41
C LYS A 56 -19.81 -3.97 3.82
N ARG A 57 -18.76 -4.16 4.63
CA ARG A 57 -18.88 -4.62 6.03
C ARG A 57 -19.49 -3.54 6.93
N PHE A 58 -19.12 -2.28 6.76
CA PHE A 58 -19.65 -1.18 7.58
C PHE A 58 -21.09 -0.86 7.24
N ASN A 59 -21.48 -0.92 5.97
CA ASN A 59 -22.88 -0.76 5.56
C ASN A 59 -23.20 -1.67 4.35
N PRO A 60 -23.86 -2.83 4.60
CA PRO A 60 -24.20 -3.78 3.55
C PRO A 60 -25.16 -3.26 2.47
N ALA A 61 -25.90 -2.17 2.74
CA ALA A 61 -26.83 -1.57 1.78
C ALA A 61 -26.13 -0.75 0.68
N ILE A 62 -24.86 -0.40 0.87
CA ILE A 62 -24.07 0.29 -0.16
C ILE A 62 -23.78 -0.66 -1.33
N LYS A 63 -24.02 -0.19 -2.56
CA LYS A 63 -23.56 -0.84 -3.78
C LYS A 63 -22.06 -0.57 -3.91
N VAL A 64 -21.27 -1.64 -4.02
CA VAL A 64 -19.81 -1.54 -4.19
C VAL A 64 -19.43 -2.21 -5.50
N THR A 65 -18.77 -1.45 -6.37
CA THR A 65 -18.19 -1.97 -7.62
C THR A 65 -16.67 -1.78 -7.56
N LEU A 66 -15.92 -2.88 -7.58
CA LEU A 66 -14.47 -2.91 -7.67
C LEU A 66 -14.07 -3.16 -9.12
N ILE A 67 -13.26 -2.28 -9.70
CA ILE A 67 -12.73 -2.39 -11.06
C ILE A 67 -11.25 -2.72 -10.98
N GLU A 68 -10.87 -3.88 -11.50
CA GLU A 68 -9.51 -4.39 -11.51
C GLU A 68 -9.28 -5.26 -12.76
N PRO A 69 -8.39 -4.86 -13.68
CA PRO A 69 -8.18 -5.57 -14.93
C PRO A 69 -7.69 -7.02 -14.73
N SER A 70 -6.86 -7.26 -13.71
CA SER A 70 -6.26 -8.57 -13.46
C SER A 70 -7.23 -9.51 -12.77
N LYS A 71 -7.34 -10.75 -13.26
CA LYS A 71 -8.12 -11.80 -12.58
C LYS A 71 -7.39 -12.39 -11.36
N THR A 72 -6.07 -12.25 -11.34
CA THR A 72 -5.19 -12.74 -10.29
C THR A 72 -4.30 -11.60 -9.83
N PHE A 73 -4.26 -11.37 -8.52
CA PHE A 73 -3.36 -10.41 -7.90
C PHE A 73 -2.15 -11.12 -7.32
N TYR A 74 -0.96 -10.81 -7.83
CA TYR A 74 0.29 -11.30 -7.26
C TYR A 74 0.84 -10.26 -6.29
N THR A 75 1.12 -10.65 -5.04
CA THR A 75 1.68 -9.70 -4.08
C THR A 75 3.15 -9.45 -4.37
N CYS A 76 3.55 -8.17 -4.39
CA CYS A 76 4.97 -7.81 -4.37
C CYS A 76 5.63 -8.16 -3.02
N PRO A 77 4.98 -7.98 -1.85
CA PRO A 77 5.40 -8.66 -0.63
C PRO A 77 5.53 -10.17 -0.86
N PHE A 78 6.56 -10.79 -0.28
CA PHE A 78 6.89 -12.21 -0.42
C PHE A 78 7.33 -12.65 -1.83
N SER A 79 7.29 -11.79 -2.85
CA SER A 79 7.88 -12.10 -4.16
C SER A 79 9.41 -12.28 -4.09
N ASN A 80 10.09 -11.65 -3.13
CA ASN A 80 11.51 -11.88 -2.89
C ASN A 80 11.79 -13.32 -2.41
N MET A 81 10.84 -13.99 -1.76
CA MET A 81 10.97 -15.39 -1.34
C MET A 81 10.87 -16.31 -2.57
N VAL A 82 10.14 -15.90 -3.60
CA VAL A 82 10.16 -16.57 -4.91
C VAL A 82 11.54 -16.44 -5.54
N LEU A 83 12.13 -15.24 -5.52
CA LEU A 83 13.50 -15.03 -6.02
C LEU A 83 14.54 -15.84 -5.24
N GLY A 84 14.36 -15.96 -3.92
CA GLY A 84 15.19 -16.79 -3.04
C GLY A 84 14.97 -18.30 -3.18
N GLY A 85 13.96 -18.74 -3.92
CA GLY A 85 13.59 -20.16 -4.07
C GLY A 85 12.88 -20.77 -2.85
N LEU A 86 12.36 -19.93 -1.95
CA LEU A 86 11.65 -20.33 -0.74
C LEU A 86 10.14 -20.42 -0.93
N ARG A 87 9.61 -19.83 -2.01
CA ARG A 87 8.19 -19.91 -2.39
C ARG A 87 8.03 -20.05 -3.90
N GLN A 88 6.88 -20.56 -4.31
CA GLN A 88 6.42 -20.57 -5.69
C GLN A 88 5.53 -19.35 -5.97
N ILE A 89 5.42 -18.95 -7.24
CA ILE A 89 4.68 -17.74 -7.65
C ILE A 89 3.17 -17.83 -7.35
N ASP A 90 2.60 -19.03 -7.36
CA ASP A 90 1.20 -19.31 -7.04
C ASP A 90 0.90 -19.16 -5.55
N GLN A 91 1.89 -19.38 -4.67
CA GLN A 91 1.76 -19.16 -3.23
C GLN A 91 1.64 -17.68 -2.84
N ILE A 92 1.86 -16.77 -3.79
CA ILE A 92 1.65 -15.32 -3.62
C ILE A 92 0.55 -14.76 -4.52
N ALA A 93 -0.30 -15.65 -5.06
CA ALA A 93 -1.41 -15.31 -5.94
C ALA A 93 -2.75 -15.27 -5.17
N HIS A 94 -3.55 -14.25 -5.45
CA HIS A 94 -4.88 -14.06 -4.87
C HIS A 94 -5.92 -13.88 -5.97
N ASN A 95 -7.16 -14.23 -5.67
CA ASN A 95 -8.30 -13.96 -6.54
C ASN A 95 -9.36 -13.14 -5.80
N TYR A 96 -10.45 -12.82 -6.49
CA TYR A 96 -11.51 -11.94 -5.99
C TYR A 96 -12.81 -12.67 -5.64
N ASN A 97 -12.78 -14.01 -5.54
CA ASN A 97 -13.99 -14.80 -5.34
C ASN A 97 -14.66 -14.54 -3.98
N ASP A 98 -13.85 -14.40 -2.92
CA ASP A 98 -14.37 -14.08 -1.59
C ASP A 98 -15.01 -12.69 -1.55
N LEU A 99 -14.44 -11.70 -2.25
CA LEU A 99 -15.07 -10.38 -2.37
C LEU A 99 -16.41 -10.45 -3.12
N LYS A 100 -16.48 -11.22 -4.22
CA LYS A 100 -17.73 -11.48 -4.95
C LYS A 100 -18.78 -12.14 -4.05
N ALA A 101 -18.38 -13.17 -3.28
CA ALA A 101 -19.24 -13.84 -2.31
C ALA A 101 -19.70 -12.90 -1.19
N PHE A 102 -18.92 -11.87 -0.87
CA PHE A 102 -19.27 -10.81 0.07
C PHE A 102 -20.24 -9.75 -0.50
N GLY A 103 -20.71 -9.93 -1.74
CA GLY A 103 -21.68 -9.03 -2.38
C GLY A 103 -21.05 -7.78 -3.02
N ILE A 104 -19.77 -7.86 -3.39
CA ILE A 104 -19.06 -6.82 -4.16
C ILE A 104 -19.10 -7.20 -5.64
N GLU A 105 -19.51 -6.28 -6.49
CA GLU A 105 -19.43 -6.43 -7.94
C GLU A 105 -17.96 -6.22 -8.35
N VAL A 106 -17.33 -7.22 -8.99
CA VAL A 106 -15.95 -7.11 -9.45
C VAL A 106 -15.93 -7.15 -10.98
N ILE A 107 -15.49 -6.05 -11.58
CA ILE A 107 -15.38 -5.85 -13.03
C ILE A 107 -13.92 -5.96 -13.44
N HIS A 108 -13.63 -6.86 -14.37
CA HIS A 108 -12.29 -7.02 -14.94
C HIS A 108 -12.13 -6.16 -16.19
N ASP A 109 -11.78 -4.90 -15.98
CA ASP A 109 -11.57 -3.90 -17.03
C ASP A 109 -10.57 -2.84 -16.52
N PHE A 110 -10.04 -2.04 -17.43
CA PHE A 110 -9.25 -0.85 -17.11
C PHE A 110 -10.14 0.38 -17.00
N VAL A 111 -9.85 1.25 -16.05
CA VAL A 111 -10.42 2.60 -16.02
C VAL A 111 -9.48 3.52 -16.80
N THR A 112 -10.03 4.24 -17.78
CA THR A 112 -9.28 5.11 -18.69
C THR A 112 -9.50 6.60 -18.41
N ALA A 113 -10.57 6.97 -17.72
CA ALA A 113 -10.82 8.36 -17.32
C ALA A 113 -11.79 8.45 -16.13
N VAL A 114 -11.72 9.59 -15.44
CA VAL A 114 -12.68 9.98 -14.40
C VAL A 114 -13.26 11.34 -14.78
N ASP A 115 -14.59 11.43 -14.86
CA ASP A 115 -15.31 12.70 -14.98
C ASP A 115 -15.85 13.05 -13.59
N SER A 116 -15.13 13.91 -12.87
CA SER A 116 -15.44 14.30 -11.50
C SER A 116 -16.73 15.10 -11.38
N ASP A 117 -17.06 15.88 -12.41
CA ASP A 117 -18.24 16.75 -12.44
C ASP A 117 -19.52 15.91 -12.60
N LYS A 118 -19.48 14.92 -13.50
CA LYS A 118 -20.60 13.99 -13.71
C LYS A 118 -20.57 12.79 -12.76
N LYS A 119 -19.49 12.65 -11.98
CA LYS A 119 -19.21 11.52 -11.10
C LYS A 119 -19.32 10.17 -11.82
N THR A 120 -18.52 10.02 -12.88
CA THR A 120 -18.44 8.76 -13.64
C THR A 120 -17.00 8.32 -13.87
N VAL A 121 -16.79 7.01 -13.96
CA VAL A 121 -15.55 6.43 -14.46
C VAL A 121 -15.80 5.80 -15.83
N ARG A 122 -14.90 6.02 -16.78
CA ARG A 122 -14.95 5.41 -18.12
C ARG A 122 -14.04 4.19 -18.14
N LEU A 123 -14.57 3.08 -18.62
CA LEU A 123 -13.85 1.83 -18.81
C LEU A 123 -13.19 1.78 -20.20
N GLN A 124 -12.20 0.91 -20.38
CA GLN A 124 -11.59 0.67 -21.69
C GLN A 124 -12.58 -0.01 -22.66
N SER A 125 -13.56 -0.76 -22.15
CA SER A 125 -14.67 -1.29 -22.95
C SER A 125 -15.70 -0.24 -23.42
N ASP A 126 -15.42 1.05 -23.24
CA ASP A 126 -16.31 2.19 -23.53
C ASP A 126 -17.63 2.21 -22.74
N ASN A 127 -17.72 1.43 -21.66
CA ASN A 127 -18.79 1.54 -20.68
C ASN A 127 -18.46 2.63 -19.63
N SER A 128 -19.48 3.30 -19.11
CA SER A 128 -19.34 4.28 -18.03
C SER A 128 -20.08 3.81 -16.78
N ILE A 129 -19.48 4.04 -15.61
CA ILE A 129 -20.06 3.69 -14.31
C ILE A 129 -20.15 4.95 -13.46
N SER A 130 -21.37 5.32 -13.09
CA SER A 130 -21.63 6.43 -12.15
C SER A 130 -21.24 6.04 -10.72
N TYR A 131 -20.91 7.01 -9.90
CA TYR A 131 -20.63 6.82 -8.48
C TYR A 131 -21.19 7.97 -7.63
N ASP A 132 -21.51 7.69 -6.37
CA ASP A 132 -21.69 8.72 -5.37
C ASP A 132 -20.35 9.12 -4.75
N LYS A 133 -19.49 8.12 -4.54
CA LYS A 133 -18.12 8.21 -4.00
C LYS A 133 -17.18 7.34 -4.82
N LEU A 134 -15.99 7.85 -5.12
CA LEU A 134 -14.94 7.13 -5.84
C LEU A 134 -13.74 6.90 -4.92
N LEU A 135 -13.20 5.68 -4.88
CA LEU A 135 -11.92 5.42 -4.23
C LEU A 135 -10.90 4.91 -5.25
N LEU A 136 -9.77 5.61 -5.37
CA LEU A 136 -8.65 5.23 -6.20
C LEU A 136 -7.58 4.55 -5.34
N SER A 137 -7.19 3.33 -5.71
CA SER A 137 -6.02 2.65 -5.16
C SER A 137 -5.18 2.03 -6.29
N PRO A 138 -4.66 2.86 -7.22
CA PRO A 138 -4.00 2.36 -8.42
C PRO A 138 -2.55 1.91 -8.18
N GLY A 139 -2.06 2.03 -6.93
CA GLY A 139 -0.67 1.74 -6.59
C GLY A 139 0.30 2.75 -7.23
N ILE A 140 1.43 2.24 -7.70
CA ILE A 140 2.44 3.02 -8.40
C ILE A 140 2.32 2.85 -9.92
N ASP A 141 2.81 3.85 -10.65
CA ASP A 141 3.40 3.61 -11.95
C ASP A 141 4.89 3.96 -11.97
N PHE A 142 5.57 3.58 -13.04
CA PHE A 142 6.98 3.88 -13.23
C PHE A 142 7.13 5.15 -14.06
N ARG A 143 8.15 5.94 -13.73
CA ARG A 143 8.55 7.11 -14.52
C ARG A 143 9.45 6.62 -15.65
N TRP A 144 8.84 6.03 -16.68
CA TRP A 144 9.56 5.53 -17.85
C TRP A 144 10.40 6.62 -18.50
N GLY A 145 11.65 6.30 -18.87
CA GLY A 145 12.61 7.26 -19.38
C GLY A 145 13.25 8.18 -18.33
N ALA A 146 12.94 8.05 -17.03
CA ALA A 146 13.63 8.79 -15.97
C ALA A 146 15.09 8.33 -15.76
N ILE A 147 15.41 7.10 -16.18
CA ILE A 147 16.78 6.63 -16.37
C ILE A 147 16.95 6.49 -17.89
N GLU A 148 18.01 7.07 -18.45
CA GLU A 148 18.22 7.04 -19.89
C GLU A 148 18.31 5.59 -20.39
N GLY A 149 17.63 5.28 -21.50
CA GLY A 149 17.59 3.93 -22.07
C GLY A 149 16.71 2.91 -21.34
N TYR A 150 16.00 3.31 -20.27
CA TYR A 150 15.11 2.42 -19.53
C TYR A 150 13.62 2.80 -19.64
N ASP A 151 12.92 2.06 -20.49
CA ASP A 151 11.48 2.12 -20.72
C ASP A 151 10.79 0.77 -20.43
N GLU A 152 9.52 0.66 -20.80
CA GLU A 152 8.75 -0.57 -20.58
C GLU A 152 9.30 -1.77 -21.37
N GLU A 153 9.82 -1.57 -22.60
CA GLU A 153 10.42 -2.64 -23.39
C GLU A 153 11.77 -3.08 -22.83
N ALA A 154 12.59 -2.14 -22.37
CA ALA A 154 13.84 -2.42 -21.66
C ALA A 154 13.60 -3.28 -20.41
N SER A 155 12.47 -3.06 -19.71
CA SER A 155 12.10 -3.86 -18.54
C SER A 155 11.78 -5.33 -18.84
N LYS A 156 11.57 -5.71 -20.10
CA LYS A 156 11.42 -7.12 -20.49
C LYS A 156 12.76 -7.85 -20.61
N LEU A 157 13.86 -7.10 -20.62
CA LEU A 157 15.23 -7.62 -20.65
C LEU A 157 15.92 -7.46 -19.29
N ALA A 158 15.77 -6.29 -18.66
CA ALA A 158 16.30 -5.99 -17.34
C ALA A 158 15.12 -5.73 -16.37
N PRO A 159 14.48 -6.79 -15.83
CA PRO A 159 13.20 -6.68 -15.13
C PRO A 159 13.28 -5.84 -13.87
N HIS A 160 12.22 -5.07 -13.57
CA HIS A 160 12.08 -4.33 -12.32
C HIS A 160 11.55 -5.23 -11.19
N ALA A 161 10.62 -6.13 -11.50
CA ALA A 161 9.91 -6.97 -10.52
C ALA A 161 9.31 -6.20 -9.31
N TRP A 162 9.04 -4.90 -9.45
CA TRP A 162 8.36 -4.04 -8.47
C TRP A 162 6.81 -4.02 -8.59
N LYS A 163 6.30 -4.58 -9.68
CA LYS A 163 4.94 -5.12 -9.82
C LYS A 163 5.14 -6.62 -10.03
N ALA A 164 4.56 -7.45 -9.18
CA ALA A 164 4.83 -8.89 -9.17
C ALA A 164 4.08 -9.64 -10.29
N GLY A 165 4.29 -10.96 -10.37
CA GLY A 165 3.70 -11.80 -11.41
C GLY A 165 4.72 -12.12 -12.50
N GLU A 166 4.46 -11.66 -13.73
CA GLU A 166 5.31 -11.94 -14.88
C GLU A 166 6.75 -11.45 -14.68
N GLN A 167 6.92 -10.22 -14.20
CA GLN A 167 8.24 -9.62 -13.95
C GLN A 167 9.02 -10.36 -12.84
N THR A 168 8.37 -10.85 -11.79
CA THR A 168 9.01 -11.70 -10.78
C THR A 168 9.47 -13.02 -11.39
N THR A 169 8.62 -13.64 -12.22
CA THR A 169 8.93 -14.91 -12.89
C THR A 169 10.07 -14.74 -13.89
N LEU A 170 10.10 -13.64 -14.64
CA LEU A 170 11.18 -13.29 -15.56
C LEU A 170 12.50 -13.14 -14.81
N LEU A 171 12.53 -12.33 -13.74
CA LEU A 171 13.74 -12.14 -12.93
C LEU A 171 14.21 -13.46 -12.28
N ARG A 172 13.29 -14.30 -11.80
CA ARG A 172 13.63 -15.63 -11.27
C ARG A 172 14.28 -16.52 -12.33
N LYS A 173 13.71 -16.58 -13.55
CA LYS A 173 14.27 -17.36 -14.67
C LYS A 173 15.67 -16.88 -15.06
N GLN A 174 15.87 -15.55 -15.13
CA GLN A 174 17.18 -14.98 -15.41
C GLN A 174 18.20 -15.34 -14.31
N LEU A 175 17.81 -15.24 -13.04
CA LEU A 175 18.63 -15.63 -11.90
C LEU A 175 19.00 -17.12 -11.92
N GLU A 176 18.07 -18.00 -12.30
CA GLU A 176 18.33 -19.44 -12.46
C GLU A 176 19.31 -19.73 -13.60
N ALA A 177 19.13 -19.06 -14.73
CA ALA A 177 19.96 -19.19 -15.93
C ALA A 177 21.35 -18.52 -15.84
N MET A 178 21.54 -17.61 -14.88
CA MET A 178 22.80 -16.88 -14.69
C MET A 178 24.00 -17.82 -14.55
N PRO A 179 25.19 -17.52 -15.14
CA PRO A 179 26.39 -18.31 -14.92
C PRO A 179 26.75 -18.47 -13.42
N SER A 180 27.37 -19.58 -13.03
CA SER A 180 27.68 -19.88 -11.62
C SER A 180 28.67 -18.89 -10.97
N ASN A 181 29.40 -18.13 -11.76
CA ASN A 181 30.29 -17.03 -11.36
C ASN A 181 29.80 -15.66 -11.87
N GLY A 182 28.53 -15.57 -12.28
CA GLY A 182 27.95 -14.37 -12.88
C GLY A 182 27.70 -13.25 -11.86
N LYS A 183 27.38 -12.07 -12.38
CA LYS A 183 27.09 -10.88 -11.60
C LYS A 183 25.61 -10.51 -11.70
N PHE A 184 24.94 -10.48 -10.56
CA PHE A 184 23.64 -9.86 -10.41
C PHE A 184 23.82 -8.39 -10.05
N VAL A 185 23.29 -7.47 -10.84
CA VAL A 185 23.35 -6.02 -10.56
C VAL A 185 21.93 -5.54 -10.28
N MET A 186 21.75 -4.85 -9.16
CA MET A 186 20.48 -4.25 -8.77
C MET A 186 20.61 -2.74 -8.70
N VAL A 187 19.71 -2.03 -9.37
CA VAL A 187 19.64 -0.56 -9.35
C VAL A 187 18.48 -0.13 -8.46
N VAL A 188 18.78 0.72 -7.48
CA VAL A 188 17.81 1.25 -6.50
C VAL A 188 17.58 2.74 -6.78
N PRO A 189 16.32 3.21 -6.91
CA PRO A 189 16.02 4.58 -7.28
C PRO A 189 16.14 5.53 -6.10
N GLU A 190 16.27 6.83 -6.40
CA GLU A 190 16.17 7.90 -5.41
C GLU A 190 14.71 8.22 -5.04
N GLY A 191 14.53 8.93 -3.92
CA GLY A 191 13.25 9.52 -3.53
C GLY A 191 12.23 8.53 -2.97
N ALA A 192 10.95 8.87 -3.08
CA ALA A 192 9.86 8.06 -2.55
C ALA A 192 9.52 6.90 -3.50
N PHE A 193 9.64 5.67 -3.03
CA PHE A 193 9.24 4.46 -3.75
C PHE A 193 8.51 3.46 -2.85
N ARG A 194 7.79 2.52 -3.47
CA ARG A 194 7.09 1.42 -2.80
C ARG A 194 8.08 0.56 -2.01
N CYS A 195 7.74 0.31 -0.75
CA CYS A 195 8.45 -0.55 0.19
C CYS A 195 9.94 -0.21 0.32
N PRO A 196 10.31 0.83 1.11
CA PRO A 196 11.70 1.23 1.30
C PRO A 196 12.70 0.12 1.66
N PRO A 197 12.38 -0.88 2.52
CA PRO A 197 13.31 -1.99 2.80
C PRO A 197 13.31 -3.09 1.73
N GLY A 198 12.40 -3.05 0.75
CA GLY A 198 12.18 -4.07 -0.25
C GLY A 198 13.41 -4.41 -1.11
N PRO A 199 14.23 -3.43 -1.57
CA PRO A 199 15.40 -3.74 -2.39
C PRO A 199 16.43 -4.53 -1.59
N TYR A 200 16.58 -4.21 -0.31
CA TYR A 200 17.58 -4.81 0.57
C TYR A 200 17.16 -6.19 1.06
N GLU A 201 15.85 -6.43 1.22
CA GLU A 201 15.31 -7.80 1.33
C GLU A 201 15.58 -8.60 0.05
N ARG A 202 15.36 -8.00 -1.14
CA ARG A 202 15.65 -8.66 -2.41
C ARG A 202 17.13 -9.03 -2.51
N ALA A 203 18.05 -8.12 -2.18
CA ALA A 203 19.47 -8.42 -2.16
C ALA A 203 19.77 -9.61 -1.24
N SER A 204 19.14 -9.65 -0.06
CA SER A 204 19.30 -10.76 0.88
C SER A 204 18.79 -12.09 0.32
N MET A 205 17.60 -12.12 -0.27
CA MET A 205 17.02 -13.35 -0.83
C MET A 205 17.71 -13.82 -2.11
N VAL A 206 18.17 -12.89 -2.97
CA VAL A 206 19.01 -13.23 -4.11
C VAL A 206 20.36 -13.76 -3.63
N ALA A 207 21.02 -13.10 -2.68
CA ALA A 207 22.28 -13.59 -2.10
C ALA A 207 22.11 -14.95 -1.42
N HIS A 208 20.99 -15.19 -0.73
CA HIS A 208 20.63 -16.51 -0.21
C HIS A 208 20.62 -17.56 -1.33
N TYR A 209 19.92 -17.30 -2.44
CA TYR A 209 19.89 -18.21 -3.57
C TYR A 209 21.29 -18.42 -4.18
N LEU A 210 22.05 -17.34 -4.39
CA LEU A 210 23.41 -17.40 -4.94
C LEU A 210 24.34 -18.22 -4.06
N LYS A 211 24.33 -18.02 -2.74
CA LYS A 211 25.17 -18.79 -1.79
C LYS A 211 24.99 -20.30 -1.94
N HIS A 212 23.75 -20.75 -2.14
CA HIS A 212 23.43 -22.19 -2.19
C HIS A 212 23.56 -22.80 -3.59
N ASN A 213 23.41 -22.00 -4.65
CA ASN A 213 23.31 -22.52 -6.03
C ASN A 213 24.44 -22.04 -6.94
N LYS A 214 25.03 -20.88 -6.66
CA LYS A 214 26.03 -20.17 -7.47
C LYS A 214 27.04 -19.44 -6.56
N PRO A 215 27.79 -20.12 -5.67
CA PRO A 215 28.57 -19.47 -4.60
C PRO A 215 29.75 -18.62 -5.09
N LYS A 216 30.09 -18.65 -6.39
CA LYS A 216 31.11 -17.78 -7.00
C LYS A 216 30.51 -16.51 -7.60
N ALA A 217 29.18 -16.40 -7.65
CA ALA A 217 28.49 -15.24 -8.16
C ALA A 217 28.60 -14.07 -7.18
N LYS A 218 28.40 -12.85 -7.70
CA LYS A 218 28.40 -11.61 -6.92
C LYS A 218 27.08 -10.85 -7.12
N LEU A 219 26.69 -10.10 -6.10
CA LEU A 219 25.56 -9.19 -6.14
C LEU A 219 26.07 -7.77 -5.90
N ILE A 220 25.86 -6.87 -6.86
CA ILE A 220 26.18 -5.45 -6.72
C ILE A 220 24.88 -4.65 -6.61
N ILE A 221 24.78 -3.84 -5.57
CA ILE A 221 23.70 -2.86 -5.38
C ILE A 221 24.24 -1.49 -5.78
N LEU A 222 23.71 -0.92 -6.85
CA LEU A 222 23.93 0.46 -7.28
C LEU A 222 22.81 1.30 -6.69
N ASP A 223 23.12 2.04 -5.63
CA ASP A 223 22.14 2.71 -4.78
C ASP A 223 22.20 4.22 -4.96
N ALA A 224 21.09 4.82 -5.37
CA ALA A 224 20.96 6.27 -5.47
C ALA A 224 20.74 6.96 -4.10
N GLN A 225 20.96 6.24 -2.99
CA GLN A 225 20.85 6.75 -1.61
C GLN A 225 22.08 6.37 -0.77
N ASP A 226 22.43 7.23 0.19
CA ASP A 226 23.47 6.93 1.18
C ASP A 226 22.96 6.10 2.36
N SER A 227 21.70 6.33 2.75
CA SER A 227 21.06 5.63 3.86
C SER A 227 19.75 4.98 3.44
N PHE A 228 19.40 3.88 4.10
CA PHE A 228 18.15 3.16 3.81
C PHE A 228 17.48 2.55 5.04
N SER A 229 16.22 2.14 4.86
CA SER A 229 15.40 1.59 5.94
C SER A 229 16.04 0.32 6.53
N LYS A 230 16.25 0.32 7.85
CA LYS A 230 16.87 -0.79 8.61
C LYS A 230 18.32 -1.08 8.22
N GLN A 231 19.07 -0.12 7.68
CA GLN A 231 20.43 -0.32 7.17
C GLN A 231 21.34 -1.12 8.12
N GLY A 232 21.48 -0.70 9.38
CA GLY A 232 22.34 -1.40 10.34
C GLY A 232 21.97 -2.88 10.53
N LEU A 233 20.67 -3.20 10.56
CA LEU A 233 20.19 -4.58 10.71
C LEU A 233 20.48 -5.42 9.45
N PHE A 234 20.30 -4.84 8.27
CA PHE A 234 20.64 -5.50 7.01
C PHE A 234 22.15 -5.73 6.89
N GLU A 235 22.96 -4.71 7.15
CA GLU A 235 24.42 -4.82 7.11
C GLU A 235 24.95 -5.82 8.14
N GLN A 236 24.39 -5.87 9.35
CA GLN A 236 24.71 -6.92 10.34
C GLN A 236 24.42 -8.31 9.77
N GLY A 237 23.22 -8.55 9.24
CA GLY A 237 22.86 -9.83 8.66
C GLY A 237 23.71 -10.20 7.43
N TRP A 238 24.00 -9.23 6.56
CA TRP A 238 24.87 -9.43 5.39
C TRP A 238 26.29 -9.78 5.82
N ASN A 239 26.84 -9.10 6.82
CA ASN A 239 28.17 -9.42 7.35
C ASN A 239 28.24 -10.86 7.89
N THR A 240 27.17 -11.34 8.52
CA THR A 240 27.06 -12.70 9.03
C THR A 240 26.90 -13.74 7.92
N PHE A 241 26.05 -13.49 6.92
CA PHE A 241 25.63 -14.53 5.98
C PHE A 241 26.23 -14.43 4.57
N TYR A 242 26.53 -13.22 4.09
CA TYR A 242 26.73 -12.92 2.67
C TYR A 242 27.82 -11.85 2.40
N SER A 243 28.78 -11.66 3.31
CA SER A 243 29.85 -10.65 3.19
C SER A 243 30.75 -10.84 1.98
N ASP A 244 30.82 -12.06 1.46
CA ASP A 244 31.53 -12.43 0.26
C ASP A 244 30.67 -12.39 -1.00
N ILE A 245 29.38 -12.06 -0.92
CA ILE A 245 28.45 -12.05 -2.06
C ILE A 245 27.94 -10.64 -2.36
N ILE A 246 27.52 -9.89 -1.33
CA ILE A 246 26.88 -8.59 -1.50
C ILE A 246 27.92 -7.48 -1.44
N GLU A 247 27.89 -6.63 -2.46
CA GLU A 247 28.61 -5.36 -2.52
C GLU A 247 27.59 -4.23 -2.74
N ARG A 248 27.66 -3.15 -1.96
CA ARG A 248 26.81 -1.97 -2.12
C ARG A 248 27.67 -0.77 -2.46
N VAL A 249 27.31 -0.08 -3.53
CA VAL A 249 27.84 1.23 -3.92
C VAL A 249 26.78 2.27 -3.57
N PRO A 250 26.92 3.03 -2.47
CA PRO A 250 26.00 4.09 -2.09
C PRO A 250 26.14 5.33 -2.99
N PHE A 251 25.20 6.26 -2.89
CA PHE A 251 25.18 7.50 -3.67
C PHE A 251 26.50 8.28 -3.61
N SER A 252 27.00 8.53 -2.40
CA SER A 252 28.26 9.24 -2.15
C SER A 252 29.50 8.59 -2.78
N LEU A 253 29.40 7.33 -3.20
CA LEU A 253 30.46 6.58 -3.88
C LEU A 253 30.13 6.30 -5.36
N GLY A 254 29.17 7.02 -5.95
CA GLY A 254 28.80 6.87 -7.37
C GLY A 254 27.75 5.80 -7.65
N GLY A 255 26.94 5.43 -6.65
CA GLY A 255 25.90 4.40 -6.79
C GLY A 255 24.72 4.78 -7.68
N LYS A 256 24.54 6.06 -8.02
CA LYS A 256 23.43 6.51 -8.86
C LYS A 256 23.65 6.11 -10.32
N VAL A 257 22.69 5.39 -10.87
CA VAL A 257 22.66 5.02 -12.30
C VAL A 257 21.94 6.08 -13.11
N THR A 258 22.55 6.50 -14.22
CA THR A 258 22.03 7.53 -15.13
C THR A 258 21.55 6.94 -16.46
N ARG A 259 22.16 5.84 -16.92
CA ARG A 259 21.78 5.15 -18.16
C ARG A 259 21.77 3.62 -18.00
N ILE A 260 20.85 2.97 -18.71
CA ILE A 260 20.75 1.51 -18.83
C ILE A 260 20.85 1.13 -20.31
N ASP A 261 21.70 0.15 -20.62
CA ASP A 261 21.59 -0.63 -21.85
C ASP A 261 21.08 -2.03 -21.50
N ALA A 262 19.77 -2.24 -21.63
CA ALA A 262 19.15 -3.50 -21.26
C ALA A 262 19.48 -4.65 -22.22
N LYS A 263 19.95 -4.37 -23.45
CA LYS A 263 20.39 -5.39 -24.40
C LYS A 263 21.80 -5.87 -24.07
N ALA A 264 22.69 -4.96 -23.69
CA ALA A 264 24.04 -5.27 -23.25
C ALA A 264 24.10 -5.75 -21.79
N LEU A 265 23.02 -5.55 -21.02
CA LEU A 265 22.94 -5.75 -19.56
C LEU A 265 23.98 -4.90 -18.82
N GLU A 266 24.04 -3.62 -19.18
CA GLU A 266 24.98 -2.65 -18.63
C GLU A 266 24.24 -1.50 -17.93
N ALA A 267 24.76 -1.08 -16.78
CA ALA A 267 24.33 0.10 -16.05
C ALA A 267 25.49 1.10 -16.00
N GLU A 268 25.22 2.34 -16.39
CA GLU A 268 26.17 3.46 -16.34
C GLU A 268 25.86 4.35 -15.14
N THR A 269 26.87 4.60 -14.30
CA THR A 269 26.72 5.45 -13.11
C THR A 269 26.94 6.93 -13.43
N GLU A 270 26.59 7.81 -12.49
CA GLU A 270 26.83 9.25 -12.61
C GLU A 270 28.32 9.62 -12.70
N PHE A 271 29.23 8.72 -12.31
CA PHE A 271 30.68 8.88 -12.46
C PHE A 271 31.23 8.34 -13.79
N GLY A 272 30.36 7.79 -14.64
CA GLY A 272 30.72 7.24 -15.96
C GLY A 272 31.23 5.80 -15.91
N ASP A 273 31.14 5.12 -14.76
CA ASP A 273 31.47 3.70 -14.68
C ASP A 273 30.40 2.88 -15.39
N ILE A 274 30.83 1.93 -16.22
CA ILE A 274 29.93 0.98 -16.90
C ILE A 274 30.04 -0.37 -16.20
N ILE A 275 28.98 -0.77 -15.50
CA ILE A 275 28.89 -2.04 -14.80
C ILE A 275 28.11 -3.03 -15.66
N LYS A 276 28.83 -4.01 -16.22
CA LYS A 276 28.24 -5.15 -16.90
C LYS A 276 27.74 -6.21 -15.92
N ALA A 277 26.53 -6.72 -16.18
CA ALA A 277 25.84 -7.75 -15.43
C ALA A 277 25.56 -9.00 -16.29
N ASP A 278 25.32 -10.13 -15.62
CA ASP A 278 24.69 -11.31 -16.22
C ASP A 278 23.18 -11.33 -15.96
N VAL A 279 22.73 -10.66 -14.89
CA VAL A 279 21.33 -10.36 -14.60
C VAL A 279 21.24 -8.93 -14.07
N LEU A 280 20.41 -8.10 -14.70
CA LEU A 280 20.24 -6.69 -14.36
C LEU A 280 18.81 -6.45 -13.85
N ASN A 281 18.67 -6.14 -12.56
CA ASN A 281 17.39 -5.78 -11.94
C ASN A 281 17.32 -4.25 -11.75
N VAL A 282 16.52 -3.56 -12.56
CA VAL A 282 16.42 -2.09 -12.50
C VAL A 282 15.09 -1.69 -11.88
N ILE A 283 15.13 -1.09 -10.68
CA ILE A 283 13.94 -0.53 -10.04
C ILE A 283 13.87 0.96 -10.42
N PRO A 284 12.98 1.36 -11.36
CA PRO A 284 12.95 2.75 -11.81
C PRO A 284 12.27 3.66 -10.78
N PRO A 285 12.48 4.99 -10.86
CA PRO A 285 11.71 5.98 -10.12
C PRO A 285 10.21 5.82 -10.34
N GLN A 286 9.42 6.17 -9.33
CA GLN A 286 7.99 5.85 -9.24
C GLN A 286 7.13 7.11 -9.13
N GLN A 287 5.85 6.95 -9.46
CA GLN A 287 4.79 7.95 -9.34
C GLN A 287 3.47 7.26 -8.98
N ALA A 288 2.41 8.04 -8.74
CA ALA A 288 1.07 7.48 -8.60
C ALA A 288 0.63 6.76 -9.89
N GLY A 289 -0.20 5.71 -9.76
CA GLY A 289 -0.76 5.03 -10.93
C GLY A 289 -1.50 6.02 -11.85
N LEU A 290 -1.35 5.88 -13.18
CA LEU A 290 -1.78 6.87 -14.18
C LEU A 290 -3.20 7.41 -14.01
N ILE A 291 -4.16 6.57 -13.61
CA ILE A 291 -5.54 6.99 -13.40
C ILE A 291 -5.69 8.09 -12.32
N ALA A 292 -4.75 8.22 -11.39
CA ALA A 292 -4.72 9.33 -10.43
C ALA A 292 -4.36 10.67 -11.10
N HIS A 293 -3.54 10.64 -12.15
CA HIS A 293 -3.22 11.80 -12.97
C HIS A 293 -4.39 12.15 -13.89
N GLU A 294 -4.97 11.15 -14.56
CA GLU A 294 -6.16 11.33 -15.41
C GLU A 294 -7.38 11.84 -14.63
N ALA A 295 -7.50 11.46 -13.35
CA ALA A 295 -8.52 11.97 -12.45
C ALA A 295 -8.24 13.39 -11.93
N GLY A 296 -7.08 13.98 -12.24
CA GLY A 296 -6.71 15.33 -11.80
C GLY A 296 -6.41 15.45 -10.30
N VAL A 297 -6.11 14.35 -9.61
CA VAL A 297 -5.85 14.35 -8.15
C VAL A 297 -4.37 14.32 -7.78
N ALA A 298 -3.49 13.95 -8.70
CA ALA A 298 -2.04 14.02 -8.49
C ALA A 298 -1.51 15.46 -8.69
N ASN A 299 -0.52 15.85 -7.88
CA ASN A 299 0.11 17.17 -7.95
C ASN A 299 1.48 17.13 -8.65
N GLU A 300 2.23 18.23 -8.59
CA GLU A 300 3.57 18.39 -9.16
C GLU A 300 4.62 17.40 -8.63
N THR A 301 4.38 16.80 -7.46
CA THR A 301 5.25 15.75 -6.91
C THR A 301 4.98 14.38 -7.52
N LEU A 302 3.99 14.29 -8.43
CA LEU A 302 3.51 13.06 -9.08
C LEU A 302 2.83 12.07 -8.11
N TRP A 303 2.38 12.57 -6.95
CA TRP A 303 1.62 11.83 -5.94
C TRP A 303 0.37 12.60 -5.55
N VAL A 304 -0.53 11.98 -4.80
CA VAL A 304 -1.84 12.56 -4.44
C VAL A 304 -1.83 13.16 -3.03
N PRO A 305 -2.01 14.48 -2.87
CA PRO A 305 -2.29 15.09 -1.57
C PRO A 305 -3.68 14.66 -1.06
N ILE A 306 -3.73 14.21 0.19
CA ILE A 306 -4.96 13.71 0.81
C ILE A 306 -5.30 14.46 2.11
N GLN A 307 -6.56 14.47 2.47
CA GLN A 307 -7.02 14.88 3.78
C GLN A 307 -6.68 13.78 4.78
N ALA A 308 -5.78 14.04 5.74
CA ALA A 308 -5.19 13.00 6.59
C ALA A 308 -6.22 12.14 7.36
N ASN A 309 -7.35 12.74 7.76
CA ASN A 309 -8.40 12.05 8.52
C ASN A 309 -9.25 11.09 7.69
N THR A 310 -9.43 11.39 6.39
CA THR A 310 -10.46 10.75 5.57
C THR A 310 -9.91 10.06 4.33
N PHE A 311 -8.70 10.42 3.91
CA PHE A 311 -8.12 10.07 2.62
C PHE A 311 -8.91 10.59 1.42
N GLU A 312 -9.80 11.56 1.62
CA GLU A 312 -10.39 12.33 0.53
C GLU A 312 -9.29 13.16 -0.14
N SER A 313 -9.33 13.26 -1.47
CA SER A 313 -8.44 14.13 -2.24
C SER A 313 -8.59 15.57 -1.76
N GLN A 314 -7.46 16.27 -1.62
CA GLN A 314 -7.52 17.72 -1.35
C GLN A 314 -7.97 18.51 -2.57
N ALA A 315 -7.83 17.95 -3.78
CA ALA A 315 -8.15 18.61 -5.03
C ALA A 315 -9.62 18.45 -5.43
N ILE A 316 -10.21 17.25 -5.21
CA ILE A 316 -11.53 16.91 -5.74
C ILE A 316 -12.36 16.20 -4.67
N LYS A 317 -13.50 16.81 -4.33
CA LYS A 317 -14.48 16.27 -3.39
C LYS A 317 -15.03 14.91 -3.87
N ASP A 318 -15.37 14.04 -2.92
CA ASP A 318 -15.98 12.74 -3.15
C ASP A 318 -15.08 11.71 -3.88
N ILE A 319 -13.82 12.07 -4.15
CA ILE A 319 -12.76 11.16 -4.60
C ILE A 319 -11.79 10.92 -3.44
N TYR A 320 -11.58 9.67 -3.09
CA TYR A 320 -10.68 9.22 -2.04
C TYR A 320 -9.51 8.49 -2.67
N VAL A 321 -8.31 8.61 -2.12
CA VAL A 321 -7.13 7.92 -2.64
C VAL A 321 -6.37 7.25 -1.50
N VAL A 322 -5.99 5.99 -1.65
CA VAL A 322 -5.28 5.21 -0.61
C VAL A 322 -4.13 4.39 -1.19
N GLY A 323 -3.20 3.99 -0.32
CA GLY A 323 -2.02 3.20 -0.69
C GLY A 323 -0.94 4.04 -1.34
N ASP A 324 -0.12 3.40 -2.17
CA ASP A 324 1.13 4.00 -2.66
C ASP A 324 0.95 5.31 -3.43
N ALA A 325 -0.20 5.54 -4.06
CA ALA A 325 -0.48 6.76 -4.81
C ALA A 325 -0.48 8.03 -3.93
N THR A 326 -0.61 7.89 -2.62
CA THR A 326 -0.82 9.03 -1.70
C THR A 326 0.48 9.66 -1.19
N ILE A 327 0.36 10.92 -0.78
CA ILE A 327 1.29 11.60 0.12
C ILE A 327 0.77 11.40 1.54
N ALA A 328 1.15 10.28 2.17
CA ALA A 328 0.74 9.91 3.52
C ALA A 328 1.92 9.89 4.51
N ALA A 329 2.95 10.69 4.25
CA ALA A 329 4.11 10.78 5.15
C ALA A 329 3.64 11.13 6.58
N PRO A 330 4.21 10.50 7.62
CA PRO A 330 5.39 9.62 7.60
C PRO A 330 5.10 8.12 7.32
N MET A 331 3.87 7.71 6.99
CA MET A 331 3.61 6.30 6.66
C MET A 331 4.33 5.89 5.36
N PRO A 332 4.98 4.71 5.34
CA PRO A 332 5.64 4.24 4.13
C PRO A 332 4.61 3.76 3.10
N LYS A 333 5.00 3.79 1.81
CA LYS A 333 4.25 3.18 0.71
C LYS A 333 4.35 1.65 0.78
N SER A 334 3.54 1.02 1.62
CA SER A 334 3.57 -0.43 1.91
C SER A 334 2.18 -1.07 1.81
N GLY A 335 2.14 -2.41 1.71
CA GLY A 335 0.88 -3.15 1.74
C GLY A 335 0.10 -2.98 3.05
N PHE A 336 0.79 -2.92 4.19
CA PHE A 336 0.14 -2.71 5.49
C PHE A 336 -0.41 -1.28 5.61
N SER A 337 0.37 -0.27 5.20
CA SER A 337 -0.12 1.11 5.12
C SER A 337 -1.36 1.19 4.22
N ALA A 338 -1.32 0.63 3.01
CA ALA A 338 -2.47 0.64 2.12
C ALA A 338 -3.73 0.00 2.73
N ASN A 339 -3.58 -1.11 3.46
CA ASN A 339 -4.68 -1.76 4.18
C ASN A 339 -5.25 -0.87 5.30
N THR A 340 -4.42 -0.30 6.17
CA THR A 340 -4.92 0.52 7.29
C THR A 340 -5.53 1.84 6.81
N GLN A 341 -4.94 2.47 5.80
CA GLN A 341 -5.49 3.64 5.13
C GLN A 341 -6.85 3.34 4.50
N ALA A 342 -6.99 2.20 3.82
CA ALA A 342 -8.26 1.79 3.21
C ALA A 342 -9.38 1.56 4.23
N LYS A 343 -9.07 1.05 5.43
CA LYS A 343 -10.06 0.89 6.51
C LYS A 343 -10.58 2.24 7.01
N VAL A 344 -9.69 3.23 7.17
CA VAL A 344 -10.07 4.60 7.55
C VAL A 344 -10.86 5.28 6.44
N ALA A 345 -10.42 5.16 5.18
CA ALA A 345 -11.13 5.71 4.03
C ALA A 345 -12.53 5.10 3.88
N ALA A 346 -12.66 3.77 4.05
CA ALA A 346 -13.95 3.09 4.02
C ALA A 346 -14.91 3.61 5.10
N ALA A 347 -14.42 3.81 6.34
CA ALA A 347 -15.22 4.39 7.41
C ALA A 347 -15.64 5.84 7.10
N ALA A 348 -14.73 6.65 6.54
CA ALA A 348 -15.02 8.04 6.15
C ALA A 348 -16.04 8.12 5.00
N ILE A 349 -15.93 7.24 3.99
CA ILE A 349 -16.89 7.13 2.88
C ILE A 349 -18.28 6.80 3.40
N VAL A 350 -18.40 5.80 4.27
CA VAL A 350 -19.67 5.38 4.87
C VAL A 350 -20.27 6.50 5.73
N ALA A 351 -19.46 7.12 6.61
CA ALA A 351 -19.89 8.25 7.41
C ALA A 351 -20.41 9.40 6.54
N SER A 352 -19.69 9.73 5.46
CA SER A 352 -20.09 10.79 4.53
C SER A 352 -21.42 10.49 3.83
N LEU A 353 -21.65 9.25 3.38
CA LEU A 353 -22.93 8.83 2.79
C LEU A 353 -24.07 8.89 3.80
N GLU A 354 -23.78 8.70 5.09
CA GLU A 354 -24.74 8.80 6.20
C GLU A 354 -24.94 10.24 6.70
N GLY A 355 -24.25 11.24 6.13
CA GLY A 355 -24.29 12.62 6.60
C GLY A 355 -23.64 12.81 7.98
N LYS A 356 -22.71 11.93 8.36
CA LYS A 356 -21.95 11.97 9.61
C LYS A 356 -20.52 12.46 9.35
N GLU A 357 -19.91 13.04 10.39
CA GLU A 357 -18.49 13.37 10.35
C GLU A 357 -17.62 12.12 10.48
N ALA A 358 -16.47 12.14 9.79
CA ALA A 358 -15.47 11.10 9.92
C ALA A 358 -14.74 11.22 11.28
N THR A 359 -14.47 10.09 11.91
CA THR A 359 -13.70 10.04 13.15
C THR A 359 -12.20 10.26 12.88
N ARG A 360 -11.46 10.57 13.94
CA ARG A 360 -9.99 10.64 13.91
C ARG A 360 -9.37 9.35 13.35
N GLY A 361 -8.38 9.50 12.47
CA GLY A 361 -7.65 8.39 11.89
C GLY A 361 -6.62 7.79 12.85
N HIS A 362 -6.61 6.46 12.94
CA HIS A 362 -5.57 5.69 13.61
C HIS A 362 -5.05 4.63 12.65
N PHE A 363 -3.74 4.53 12.52
CA PHE A 363 -3.10 3.66 11.54
C PHE A 363 -1.95 2.90 12.17
N ALA A 364 -1.57 1.82 11.51
CA ALA A 364 -0.38 1.06 11.83
C ALA A 364 0.30 0.64 10.52
N ASN A 365 1.60 0.45 10.60
CA ASN A 365 2.39 -0.18 9.57
C ASN A 365 3.43 -1.10 10.21
N THR A 366 3.67 -2.25 9.58
CA THR A 366 4.85 -3.07 9.84
C THR A 366 5.38 -3.59 8.51
N CYS A 367 6.69 -3.42 8.27
CA CYS A 367 7.39 -3.99 7.13
C CYS A 367 8.42 -5.01 7.64
N TYR A 368 8.06 -6.29 7.57
CA TYR A 368 9.00 -7.40 7.75
C TYR A 368 9.95 -7.49 6.57
N SER A 369 11.17 -7.95 6.84
CA SER A 369 12.13 -8.34 5.82
C SER A 369 12.89 -9.58 6.24
N LEU A 370 13.04 -10.51 5.31
CA LEU A 370 13.81 -11.72 5.51
C LEU A 370 15.23 -11.56 4.98
N ILE A 371 16.24 -11.77 5.82
CA ILE A 371 17.65 -11.74 5.40
C ILE A 371 18.13 -13.16 5.05
N ALA A 372 17.75 -14.14 5.86
CA ALA A 372 17.96 -15.57 5.64
C ALA A 372 16.70 -16.32 6.10
N PRO A 373 16.49 -17.60 5.75
CA PRO A 373 15.24 -18.32 6.04
C PRO A 373 14.73 -18.20 7.49
N ASP A 374 15.62 -18.20 8.48
CA ASP A 374 15.30 -18.03 9.90
C ASP A 374 15.82 -16.70 10.49
N TYR A 375 16.04 -15.68 9.67
CA TYR A 375 16.55 -14.38 10.10
C TYR A 375 15.67 -13.25 9.57
N GLY A 376 14.63 -12.91 10.34
CA GLY A 376 13.72 -11.81 10.06
C GLY A 376 14.11 -10.53 10.82
N ILE A 377 13.76 -9.39 10.23
CA ILE A 377 13.83 -8.05 10.84
C ILE A 377 12.61 -7.22 10.46
N SER A 378 12.19 -6.31 11.32
CA SER A 378 10.99 -5.49 11.10
C SER A 378 11.24 -4.01 11.35
N VAL A 379 10.36 -3.19 10.77
CA VAL A 379 10.14 -1.80 11.15
C VAL A 379 8.65 -1.63 11.35
N ALA A 380 8.24 -1.05 12.48
CA ALA A 380 6.84 -0.85 12.82
C ALA A 380 6.59 0.61 13.23
N GLY A 381 5.37 1.07 13.02
CA GLY A 381 4.92 2.39 13.44
C GLY A 381 3.42 2.41 13.69
N ALA A 382 3.01 3.17 14.71
CA ALA A 382 1.63 3.55 14.99
C ALA A 382 1.47 5.04 14.71
N TYR A 383 0.42 5.38 13.97
CA TYR A 383 0.18 6.72 13.48
C TYR A 383 -1.20 7.21 13.87
N THR A 384 -1.33 8.52 13.98
CA THR A 384 -2.63 9.18 14.10
C THR A 384 -2.62 10.48 13.32
N THR A 385 -3.74 11.16 13.31
CA THR A 385 -3.86 12.49 12.75
C THR A 385 -3.93 13.56 13.84
N GLU A 386 -3.27 14.69 13.62
CA GLU A 386 -3.36 15.93 14.42
C GLU A 386 -3.32 17.13 13.51
N GLU A 387 -4.23 18.08 13.73
CA GLU A 387 -4.27 19.35 12.98
C GLU A 387 -4.24 19.14 11.45
N GLY A 388 -4.95 18.11 10.98
CA GLY A 388 -5.02 17.77 9.55
C GLY A 388 -3.77 17.10 8.97
N LYS A 389 -2.78 16.76 9.79
CA LYS A 389 -1.54 16.08 9.39
C LYS A 389 -1.44 14.69 9.99
N MET A 390 -0.74 13.80 9.32
CA MET A 390 -0.40 12.49 9.84
C MET A 390 0.87 12.57 10.67
N ILE A 391 0.90 11.87 11.81
CA ILE A 391 2.01 11.88 12.74
C ILE A 391 2.29 10.47 13.24
N GLU A 392 3.56 10.14 13.43
CA GLU A 392 4.00 8.92 14.09
C GLU A 392 3.99 9.12 15.60
N ARG A 393 3.43 8.14 16.33
CA ARG A 393 3.29 8.19 17.80
C ARG A 393 4.25 7.28 18.52
N SER A 394 4.48 6.13 17.95
CA SER A 394 5.43 5.15 18.42
C SER A 394 5.84 4.30 17.22
N GLY A 395 7.03 3.73 17.30
CA GLY A 395 7.59 2.96 16.21
C GLY A 395 9.03 2.61 16.51
N GLY A 396 9.67 2.00 15.52
CA GLY A 396 11.06 1.59 15.62
C GLY A 396 11.37 0.43 14.69
N VAL A 397 12.65 0.11 14.63
CA VAL A 397 13.17 -1.07 13.97
C VAL A 397 13.48 -2.15 15.00
N SER A 398 13.66 -3.39 14.57
CA SER A 398 14.16 -4.46 15.45
C SER A 398 15.42 -4.01 16.21
N PRO A 399 15.62 -4.47 17.45
CA PRO A 399 16.86 -4.20 18.18
C PRO A 399 18.06 -4.81 17.45
N MET A 400 19.21 -4.12 17.47
CA MET A 400 20.46 -4.59 16.85
C MET A 400 21.08 -5.78 17.59
N ASP A 401 20.82 -5.91 18.88
CA ASP A 401 21.32 -6.95 19.79
C ASP A 401 20.32 -8.13 19.97
N GLY A 402 19.30 -8.22 19.12
CA GLY A 402 18.38 -9.36 19.10
C GLY A 402 19.10 -10.68 18.77
N ASP A 403 18.90 -11.70 19.60
CA ASP A 403 19.48 -13.04 19.46
C ASP A 403 18.88 -13.84 18.29
N ASP A 404 19.51 -14.97 17.93
CA ASP A 404 19.04 -15.83 16.82
C ASP A 404 17.59 -16.28 17.00
N ALA A 405 17.16 -16.53 18.24
CA ALA A 405 15.78 -16.91 18.53
C ALA A 405 14.80 -15.74 18.26
N PHE A 406 15.20 -14.50 18.53
CA PHE A 406 14.45 -13.30 18.17
C PHE A 406 14.33 -13.15 16.66
N ARG A 407 15.45 -13.29 15.93
CA ARG A 407 15.47 -13.21 14.47
C ARG A 407 14.61 -14.27 13.82
N LYS A 408 14.64 -15.49 14.35
CA LYS A 408 13.76 -16.57 13.90
C LYS A 408 12.29 -16.25 14.14
N ARG A 409 11.93 -15.79 15.35
CA ARG A 409 10.55 -15.39 15.64
C ARG A 409 10.07 -14.28 14.70
N GLU A 410 10.92 -13.31 14.35
CA GLU A 410 10.55 -12.26 13.39
C GLU A 410 10.32 -12.79 11.97
N ALA A 411 11.06 -13.82 11.54
CA ALA A 411 10.81 -14.50 10.27
C ALA A 411 9.44 -15.19 10.29
N ASP A 412 9.16 -15.95 11.35
CA ASP A 412 7.89 -16.65 11.55
C ASP A 412 6.71 -15.65 11.61
N TYR A 413 6.85 -14.54 12.35
CA TYR A 413 5.85 -13.48 12.42
C TYR A 413 5.63 -12.76 11.10
N GLY A 414 6.68 -12.61 10.27
CA GLY A 414 6.53 -12.07 8.92
C GLY A 414 5.65 -12.96 8.05
N ALA A 415 5.80 -14.28 8.15
CA ALA A 415 4.97 -15.26 7.44
C ALA A 415 3.52 -15.25 7.95
N ASP A 416 3.33 -15.21 9.27
CA ASP A 416 2.00 -15.11 9.89
C ASP A 416 1.29 -13.80 9.52
N TRP A 417 2.03 -12.68 9.49
CA TRP A 417 1.51 -11.40 9.01
C TRP A 417 1.01 -11.52 7.56
N TYR A 418 1.77 -12.18 6.69
CA TYR A 418 1.40 -12.35 5.29
C TYR A 418 0.13 -13.19 5.14
N ALA A 419 0.00 -14.28 5.89
CA ALA A 419 -1.21 -15.09 5.92
C ALA A 419 -2.42 -14.30 6.43
N ALA A 420 -2.26 -13.56 7.53
CA ALA A 420 -3.32 -12.77 8.15
C ALA A 420 -3.81 -11.63 7.26
N ILE A 421 -2.88 -10.85 6.69
CA ILE A 421 -3.24 -9.73 5.81
C ILE A 421 -3.87 -10.22 4.50
N SER A 422 -3.42 -11.34 3.95
CA SER A 422 -4.03 -11.94 2.75
C SER A 422 -5.47 -12.38 2.99
N LEU A 423 -5.73 -12.97 4.16
CA LEU A 423 -7.07 -13.37 4.59
C LEU A 423 -7.99 -12.17 4.81
N ASP A 424 -7.49 -11.11 5.45
CA ASP A 424 -8.22 -9.86 5.70
C ASP A 424 -8.65 -9.18 4.39
N ILE A 425 -7.77 -9.16 3.39
CA ILE A 425 -7.99 -8.41 2.15
C ILE A 425 -8.78 -9.21 1.14
N TRP A 426 -8.27 -10.38 0.73
CA TRP A 426 -8.83 -11.16 -0.37
C TRP A 426 -9.59 -12.41 0.09
N GLY A 427 -9.63 -12.69 1.38
CA GLY A 427 -10.19 -13.95 1.90
C GLY A 427 -9.31 -15.18 1.62
N THR A 428 -8.12 -14.98 1.04
CA THR A 428 -7.22 -16.08 0.67
C THR A 428 -6.55 -16.65 1.92
N LYS A 429 -6.68 -17.96 2.12
CA LYS A 429 -5.92 -18.70 3.14
C LYS A 429 -4.56 -19.08 2.55
N VAL A 430 -3.52 -18.36 2.94
CA VAL A 430 -2.14 -18.69 2.56
C VAL A 430 -1.52 -19.53 3.67
N GLN A 431 -0.69 -20.49 3.30
CA GLN A 431 0.14 -21.22 4.27
C GLN A 431 1.27 -20.29 4.74
N ALA A 432 1.32 -20.07 6.06
CA ALA A 432 2.43 -19.38 6.72
C ALA A 432 3.73 -20.12 6.43
#